data_AF-A0A3G3IPU6-F1
#
_entry.id   AF-A0A3G3IPU6-F1
#
_cell.length_a   1.000
_cell.length_b   1.000
_cell.length_c   1.000
_cell.angle_alpha   90.00
_cell.angle_beta   90.00
_cell.angle_gamma   90.00
#
_symmetry.space_group_name_H-M   'P 1'
#
loop_
_entity.id
_entity.type
_entity.pdbx_description
1 polymer ?
#
loop_
_entity_poly.entity_id
_entity_poly.type
_entity_poly.pdbx_seq_one_letter_code
_entity_poly.pdbx_strand_id
1 'polypeptide(L)'
;MKKKDALVGYYFNNNLMHSIKGDKSLRESVYNRERAFNVVDENIDELARVWLYLLLETGAYRLVIGLNNTEVRLSSVFDPLNTEVHLAEDLLSPEYIDFHFNKIALKEKSQLIKRIYKLLEQDDSFEILSPQWQQSLLERNQKMGQLTNINDLRFILENIPKLRHLEGYYLRTITINLFNSTVSMSFNCDGTQIMSHKNFREFIEQYI
;
A
#
# COMPACT_ATOMS: atom_id res chain seq x y z
N MET A 1 -19.86 -20.24 17.59
CA MET A 1 -18.86 -19.15 17.75
C MET A 1 -18.94 -18.29 16.48
N LYS A 2 -19.15 -16.97 16.57
CA LYS A 2 -19.14 -16.11 15.37
C LYS A 2 -17.74 -16.16 14.74
N LYS A 3 -17.65 -16.51 13.46
CA LYS A 3 -16.39 -16.51 12.70
C LYS A 3 -15.87 -15.07 12.63
N LYS A 4 -14.59 -14.86 12.94
CA LYS A 4 -13.92 -13.56 12.77
C LYS A 4 -13.17 -13.59 11.44
N ASP A 5 -13.45 -12.63 10.57
CA ASP A 5 -12.73 -12.47 9.32
C ASP A 5 -11.42 -11.70 9.53
N ALA A 6 -10.48 -11.86 8.59
CA ALA A 6 -9.30 -11.01 8.54
C ALA A 6 -9.70 -9.56 8.20
N LEU A 7 -8.97 -8.58 8.72
CA LEU A 7 -9.24 -7.16 8.43
C LEU A 7 -9.12 -6.85 6.92
N VAL A 8 -8.15 -7.48 6.27
CA VAL A 8 -8.01 -7.53 4.81
C VAL A 8 -7.89 -9.00 4.43
N GLY A 9 -8.84 -9.50 3.64
CA GLY A 9 -9.00 -10.92 3.38
C GLY A 9 -9.09 -11.27 1.90
N TYR A 10 -9.79 -12.37 1.63
CA TYR A 10 -9.97 -12.96 0.31
C TYR A 10 -11.04 -12.26 -0.54
N TYR A 11 -11.61 -11.15 -0.06
CA TYR A 11 -12.58 -10.31 -0.75
C TYR A 11 -12.15 -8.84 -0.74
N PHE A 12 -12.75 -8.03 -1.61
CA PHE A 12 -12.58 -6.57 -1.59
C PHE A 12 -13.58 -5.92 -0.65
N ASN A 13 -13.10 -4.99 0.18
CA ASN A 13 -13.92 -4.18 1.07
C ASN A 13 -13.68 -2.69 0.79
N ASN A 14 -14.56 -2.10 -0.01
CA ASN A 14 -14.45 -0.68 -0.37
C ASN A 14 -14.77 0.26 0.80
N ASN A 15 -15.40 -0.26 1.87
CA ASN A 15 -15.73 0.49 3.08
C ASN A 15 -14.77 0.15 4.24
N LEU A 16 -13.60 -0.44 3.94
CA LEU A 16 -12.61 -0.78 4.93
C LEU A 16 -12.14 0.47 5.69
N MET A 17 -12.23 0.43 7.01
CA MET A 17 -11.66 1.44 7.91
C MET A 17 -11.48 0.83 9.30
N HIS A 18 -10.24 0.66 9.74
CA HIS A 18 -9.90 0.09 11.03
C HIS A 18 -8.71 0.80 11.66
N SER A 19 -8.83 1.06 12.96
CA SER A 19 -7.77 1.59 13.81
C SER A 19 -7.29 0.49 14.74
N ILE A 20 -5.99 0.21 14.72
CA ILE A 20 -5.33 -0.77 15.57
C ILE A 20 -4.47 0.00 16.57
N LYS A 21 -4.74 -0.21 17.86
CA LYS A 21 -3.94 0.32 18.95
C LYS A 21 -2.65 -0.51 19.05
N GLY A 22 -1.50 0.13 18.91
CA GLY A 22 -0.19 -0.50 19.08
C GLY A 22 0.23 -0.75 20.53
N ASP A 23 1.53 -0.71 20.78
CA ASP A 23 2.12 -0.81 22.11
C ASP A 23 1.76 0.42 22.99
N LYS A 24 1.41 0.16 24.26
CA LYS A 24 1.05 1.22 25.21
C LYS A 24 2.23 2.11 25.57
N SER A 25 3.41 1.54 25.78
CA SER A 25 4.62 2.27 26.14
C SER A 25 5.06 3.23 25.02
N LEU A 26 4.91 2.81 23.76
CA LEU A 26 5.23 3.66 22.61
C LEU A 26 4.22 4.79 22.43
N ARG A 27 2.94 4.58 22.75
CA ARG A 27 1.93 5.66 22.76
C ARG A 27 2.15 6.69 23.85
N GLU A 28 2.52 6.26 25.05
CA GLU A 28 2.69 7.15 26.20
C GLU A 28 4.01 7.93 26.15
N SER A 29 5.02 7.39 25.46
CA SER A 29 6.34 8.02 25.32
C SER A 29 6.50 8.92 24.09
N VAL A 30 5.45 9.11 23.27
CA VAL A 30 5.54 9.91 22.01
C VAL A 30 6.15 11.29 22.24
N TYR A 31 5.68 12.00 23.26
CA TYR A 31 6.13 13.36 23.58
C TYR A 31 7.52 13.42 24.25
N ASN A 32 8.06 12.27 24.66
CA ASN A 32 9.38 12.17 25.29
C ASN A 32 10.47 11.76 24.29
N ARG A 33 10.12 11.57 23.02
CA ARG A 33 11.04 11.11 21.97
C ARG A 33 11.26 12.21 20.96
N GLU A 34 12.50 12.66 20.85
CA GLU A 34 12.88 13.59 19.79
C GLU A 34 12.82 12.91 18.41
N ARG A 35 12.31 13.63 17.41
CA ARG A 35 12.27 13.17 16.02
C ARG A 35 13.63 13.46 15.37
N ALA A 36 14.24 12.41 14.82
CA ALA A 36 15.37 12.55 13.92
C ALA A 36 14.88 12.64 12.47
N PHE A 37 15.42 13.61 11.73
CA PHE A 37 15.17 13.79 10.30
C PHE A 37 16.16 12.97 9.47
N ASN A 38 15.75 12.55 8.28
CA ASN A 38 16.58 11.81 7.33
C ASN A 38 16.34 12.28 5.87
N VAL A 39 17.04 11.64 4.92
CA VAL A 39 16.93 11.95 3.48
C VAL A 39 15.49 11.89 2.94
N VAL A 40 14.64 11.03 3.51
CA VAL A 40 13.23 10.95 3.10
C VAL A 40 12.47 12.20 3.51
N ASP A 41 12.77 12.78 4.67
CA ASP A 41 12.15 14.02 5.12
C ASP A 41 12.49 15.20 4.21
N GLU A 42 13.75 15.30 3.80
CA GLU A 42 14.25 16.36 2.92
C GLU A 42 13.66 16.28 1.50
N ASN A 43 13.35 15.07 1.02
CA ASN A 43 12.95 14.82 -0.36
C ASN A 43 11.50 14.30 -0.48
N ILE A 44 10.68 14.41 0.56
CA ILE A 44 9.39 13.70 0.66
C ILE A 44 8.42 14.03 -0.49
N ASP A 45 8.40 15.27 -0.95
CA ASP A 45 7.52 15.71 -2.03
C ASP A 45 7.94 15.13 -3.39
N GLU A 46 9.24 15.02 -3.63
CA GLU A 46 9.78 14.41 -4.84
C GLU A 46 9.60 12.90 -4.82
N LEU A 47 9.93 12.26 -3.70
CA LEU A 47 9.70 10.83 -3.49
C LEU A 47 8.23 10.46 -3.63
N ALA A 48 7.29 11.29 -3.15
CA ALA A 48 5.86 11.06 -3.34
C ALA A 48 5.47 11.05 -4.83
N ARG A 49 6.06 11.92 -5.66
CA ARG A 49 5.87 11.89 -7.12
C ARG A 49 6.48 10.64 -7.75
N VAL A 50 7.66 10.22 -7.31
CA VAL A 50 8.30 8.98 -7.78
C VAL A 50 7.45 7.75 -7.43
N TRP A 51 6.98 7.62 -6.19
CA TRP A 51 6.12 6.51 -5.77
C TRP A 51 4.81 6.47 -6.54
N LEU A 52 4.22 7.64 -6.84
CA LEU A 52 3.05 7.73 -7.71
C LEU A 52 3.36 7.22 -9.12
N TYR A 53 4.48 7.65 -9.70
CA TYR A 53 4.93 7.19 -11.01
C TYR A 53 5.16 5.66 -11.02
N LEU A 54 5.85 5.11 -10.02
CA LEU A 54 6.07 3.67 -9.90
C LEU A 54 4.73 2.91 -9.92
N LEU A 55 3.76 3.36 -9.12
CA LEU A 55 2.44 2.73 -9.02
C LEU A 55 1.58 2.90 -10.28
N LEU A 56 1.72 3.97 -11.05
CA LEU A 56 0.89 4.20 -12.25
C LEU A 56 1.52 3.62 -13.51
N GLU A 57 2.81 3.82 -13.71
CA GLU A 57 3.48 3.66 -15.01
C GLU A 57 4.41 2.44 -15.09
N THR A 58 4.68 1.75 -13.98
CA THR A 58 5.60 0.60 -13.94
C THR A 58 4.93 -0.70 -13.49
N GLY A 59 5.70 -1.79 -13.40
CA GLY A 59 5.22 -3.08 -12.91
C GLY A 59 4.74 -3.08 -11.44
N ALA A 60 5.05 -2.05 -10.66
CA ALA A 60 4.68 -1.97 -9.24
C ALA A 60 3.15 -2.01 -9.04
N TYR A 61 2.68 -2.93 -8.19
CA TYR A 61 1.29 -2.97 -7.73
C TYR A 61 1.16 -2.82 -6.21
N ARG A 62 2.26 -2.92 -5.48
CA ARG A 62 2.30 -2.69 -4.03
C ARG A 62 3.62 -2.03 -3.65
N LEU A 63 3.54 -1.01 -2.82
CA LEU A 63 4.68 -0.40 -2.15
C LEU A 63 4.53 -0.52 -0.63
N VAL A 64 5.63 -0.77 0.06
CA VAL A 64 5.79 -0.61 1.51
C VAL A 64 6.91 0.39 1.72
N ILE A 65 6.55 1.60 2.11
CA ILE A 65 7.48 2.74 2.21
C ILE A 65 7.80 2.96 3.68
N GLY A 66 9.05 2.71 4.04
CA GLY A 66 9.63 2.96 5.34
C GLY A 66 10.23 4.36 5.42
N LEU A 67 9.46 5.31 5.96
CA LEU A 67 9.87 6.72 6.07
C LEU A 67 10.96 6.93 7.14
N ASN A 68 11.03 6.05 8.15
CA ASN A 68 12.06 6.13 9.20
C ASN A 68 13.38 5.46 8.81
N ASN A 69 13.31 4.33 8.10
CA ASN A 69 14.46 3.47 7.77
C ASN A 69 14.86 3.55 6.30
N THR A 70 14.30 4.53 5.56
CA THR A 70 14.59 4.86 4.16
C THR A 70 14.39 3.72 3.16
N GLU A 71 13.77 2.63 3.59
CA GLU A 71 13.58 1.41 2.81
C GLU A 71 12.26 1.47 2.03
N VAL A 72 12.28 1.17 0.73
CA VAL A 72 11.09 1.02 -0.10
C VAL A 72 11.04 -0.40 -0.61
N ARG A 73 10.06 -1.18 -0.14
CA ARG A 73 9.78 -2.51 -0.66
C ARG A 73 8.72 -2.46 -1.74
N LEU A 74 8.92 -3.20 -2.81
CA LEU A 74 8.05 -3.22 -3.98
C LEU A 74 7.65 -4.64 -4.34
N SER A 75 6.39 -4.83 -4.72
CA SER A 75 5.93 -6.04 -5.40
C SER A 75 5.53 -5.69 -6.83
N SER A 76 6.09 -6.42 -7.78
CA SER A 76 5.94 -6.19 -9.22
C SER A 76 5.09 -7.28 -9.87
N VAL A 77 4.28 -6.91 -10.85
CA VAL A 77 3.55 -7.90 -11.66
C VAL A 77 4.48 -8.73 -12.57
N PHE A 78 5.73 -8.29 -12.76
CA PHE A 78 6.73 -9.02 -13.53
C PHE A 78 7.43 -10.12 -12.72
N ASP A 79 7.46 -10.01 -11.39
CA ASP A 79 7.96 -11.03 -10.47
C ASP A 79 7.02 -11.13 -9.25
N PRO A 80 5.80 -11.67 -9.43
CA PRO A 80 4.71 -11.54 -8.46
C PRO A 80 4.89 -12.33 -7.17
N LEU A 81 5.89 -13.21 -7.11
CA LEU A 81 6.20 -14.03 -5.94
C LEU A 81 7.42 -13.53 -5.15
N ASN A 82 7.98 -12.39 -5.56
CA ASN A 82 9.15 -11.79 -4.95
C ASN A 82 8.84 -10.41 -4.35
N THR A 83 9.78 -9.88 -3.56
CA THR A 83 9.74 -8.50 -3.06
C THR A 83 11.10 -7.87 -3.25
N GLU A 84 11.13 -6.80 -4.04
CA GLU A 84 12.32 -5.99 -4.26
C GLU A 84 12.47 -4.98 -3.13
N VAL A 85 13.71 -4.61 -2.79
CA VAL A 85 14.03 -3.65 -1.72
C VAL A 85 15.00 -2.63 -2.27
N HIS A 86 14.63 -1.35 -2.16
CA HIS A 86 15.41 -0.22 -2.65
C HIS A 86 15.57 0.83 -1.54
N LEU A 87 16.61 1.65 -1.63
CA LEU A 87 16.74 2.84 -0.79
C LEU A 87 15.96 3.98 -1.42
N ALA A 88 15.31 4.79 -0.59
CA ALA A 88 14.56 5.94 -1.06
C ALA A 88 15.46 6.94 -1.81
N GLU A 89 16.72 7.11 -1.41
CA GLU A 89 17.67 7.99 -2.09
C GLU A 89 17.97 7.54 -3.52
N ASP A 90 18.07 6.23 -3.77
CA ASP A 90 18.33 5.69 -5.12
C ASP A 90 17.18 5.99 -6.08
N LEU A 91 15.94 6.05 -5.56
CA LEU A 91 14.75 6.36 -6.34
C LEU A 91 14.72 7.81 -6.86
N LEU A 92 15.61 8.69 -6.38
CA LEU A 92 15.76 10.04 -6.89
C LEU A 92 16.62 10.10 -8.17
N SER A 93 17.34 9.03 -8.52
CA SER A 93 18.11 8.96 -9.78
C SER A 93 17.24 8.47 -10.94
N PRO A 94 17.05 9.27 -12.00
CA PRO A 94 16.34 8.83 -13.20
C PRO A 94 16.97 7.59 -13.84
N GLU A 95 18.30 7.47 -13.83
CA GLU A 95 19.03 6.33 -14.38
C GLU A 95 18.72 5.05 -13.61
N TYR A 96 18.68 5.14 -12.27
CA TYR A 96 18.26 4.02 -11.42
C TYR A 96 16.81 3.63 -11.74
N ILE A 97 15.91 4.62 -11.88
CA ILE A 97 14.52 4.36 -12.18
C ILE A 97 14.36 3.64 -13.53
N ASP A 98 15.02 4.13 -14.58
CA ASP A 98 14.93 3.58 -15.92
C ASP A 98 15.52 2.18 -16.04
N PHE A 99 16.56 1.86 -15.25
CA PHE A 99 17.16 0.54 -15.25
C PHE A 99 16.32 -0.50 -14.49
N HIS A 100 15.74 -0.13 -13.34
CA HIS A 100 15.09 -1.08 -12.44
C HIS A 100 13.58 -1.24 -12.69
N PHE A 101 12.87 -0.20 -13.18
CA PHE A 101 11.41 -0.22 -13.22
C PHE A 101 10.84 -0.21 -14.65
N ASN A 102 10.56 -1.41 -15.16
CA ASN A 102 9.95 -1.60 -16.46
C ASN A 102 8.55 -0.98 -16.56
N LYS A 103 8.31 -0.24 -17.64
CA LYS A 103 7.04 0.47 -17.89
C LYS A 103 5.92 -0.48 -18.31
N ILE A 104 4.75 -0.29 -17.71
CA ILE A 104 3.49 -0.92 -18.11
C ILE A 104 2.35 -0.02 -17.65
N ALA A 105 1.49 0.38 -18.58
CA ALA A 105 0.36 1.22 -18.26
C ALA A 105 -0.62 0.52 -17.29
N LEU A 106 -1.27 1.31 -16.44
CA LEU A 106 -2.12 0.80 -15.36
C LEU A 106 -3.23 -0.15 -15.85
N LYS A 107 -3.78 0.09 -17.05
CA LYS A 107 -4.81 -0.75 -17.65
C LYS A 107 -4.25 -2.13 -17.99
N GLU A 108 -3.10 -2.19 -18.63
CA GLU A 108 -2.39 -3.41 -19.02
C GLU A 108 -1.97 -4.22 -17.78
N LYS A 109 -1.46 -3.53 -16.75
CA LYS A 109 -1.18 -4.09 -15.42
C LYS A 109 -2.43 -4.70 -14.79
N SER A 110 -3.57 -4.00 -14.85
CA SER A 110 -4.86 -4.51 -14.36
C SER A 110 -5.28 -5.79 -15.09
N GLN A 111 -5.10 -5.85 -16.41
CA GLN A 111 -5.42 -7.04 -17.20
C GLN A 111 -4.46 -8.21 -16.93
N LEU A 112 -3.17 -7.94 -16.69
CA LEU A 112 -2.20 -8.96 -16.33
C LEU A 112 -2.57 -9.64 -15.01
N ILE A 113 -2.88 -8.86 -13.97
CA ILE A 113 -3.30 -9.41 -12.68
C ILE A 113 -4.56 -10.29 -12.82
N LYS A 114 -5.55 -9.86 -13.63
CA LYS A 114 -6.74 -10.70 -13.90
C LYS A 114 -6.38 -12.02 -14.57
N ARG A 115 -5.45 -12.02 -15.54
CA ARG A 115 -4.99 -13.25 -16.19
C ARG A 115 -4.28 -14.18 -15.20
N ILE A 116 -3.44 -13.64 -14.33
CA ILE A 116 -2.75 -14.43 -13.28
C ILE A 116 -3.79 -15.11 -12.37
N TYR A 117 -4.79 -14.38 -11.89
CA TYR A 117 -5.82 -14.98 -11.05
C TYR A 117 -6.68 -16.01 -11.79
N LYS A 118 -6.97 -15.81 -13.08
CA LYS A 118 -7.66 -16.80 -13.90
C LYS A 118 -6.86 -18.09 -14.05
N LEU A 119 -5.53 -18.02 -14.12
CA LEU A 119 -4.69 -19.21 -14.12
C LEU A 119 -4.75 -19.95 -12.78
N LEU A 120 -4.70 -19.22 -11.67
CA LEU A 120 -4.83 -19.81 -10.33
C LEU A 120 -6.20 -20.46 -10.10
N GLU A 121 -7.27 -19.91 -10.66
CA GLU A 121 -8.62 -20.51 -10.62
C GLU A 121 -8.71 -21.83 -11.39
N GLN A 122 -7.84 -22.05 -12.38
CA GLN A 122 -7.82 -23.23 -13.24
C GLN A 122 -6.84 -24.30 -12.77
N ASP A 123 -6.01 -23.97 -11.77
CA ASP A 123 -5.03 -24.89 -11.21
C ASP A 123 -5.69 -25.81 -10.18
N ASP A 124 -5.27 -27.07 -10.13
CA ASP A 124 -5.80 -28.07 -9.20
C ASP A 124 -5.65 -27.64 -7.72
N SER A 125 -4.65 -26.79 -7.41
CA SER A 125 -4.48 -26.26 -6.05
C SER A 125 -5.64 -25.37 -5.59
N PHE A 126 -6.47 -24.86 -6.51
CA PHE A 126 -7.66 -24.10 -6.15
C PHE A 126 -8.68 -24.96 -5.39
N GLU A 127 -8.73 -26.27 -5.67
CA GLU A 127 -9.64 -27.21 -5.01
C GLU A 127 -9.28 -27.45 -3.53
N ILE A 128 -8.04 -27.16 -3.14
CA ILE A 128 -7.56 -27.25 -1.74
C ILE A 128 -8.28 -26.21 -0.85
N LEU A 129 -8.71 -25.09 -1.44
CA LEU A 129 -9.36 -24.01 -0.70
C LEU A 129 -10.75 -24.44 -0.19
N SER A 130 -11.15 -23.95 0.98
CA SER A 130 -12.53 -24.15 1.48
C SER A 130 -13.57 -23.58 0.49
N PRO A 131 -14.81 -24.14 0.44
CA PRO A 131 -15.85 -23.64 -0.47
C PRO A 131 -16.13 -22.13 -0.36
N GLN A 132 -16.06 -21.57 0.85
CA GLN A 132 -16.24 -20.13 1.09
C GLN A 132 -15.12 -19.31 0.42
N TRP A 133 -13.87 -19.78 0.50
CA TRP A 133 -12.74 -19.12 -0.15
C TRP A 133 -12.86 -19.21 -1.67
N GLN A 134 -13.19 -20.38 -2.21
CA GLN A 134 -13.38 -20.56 -3.65
C GLN A 134 -14.44 -19.59 -4.17
N GLN A 135 -15.64 -19.58 -3.57
CA GLN A 135 -16.73 -18.70 -3.97
C GLN A 135 -16.31 -17.23 -3.93
N SER A 136 -15.70 -16.80 -2.83
CA SER A 136 -15.39 -15.40 -2.65
C SER A 136 -14.23 -14.91 -3.53
N LEU A 137 -13.24 -15.76 -3.82
CA LEU A 137 -12.19 -15.45 -4.80
C LEU A 137 -12.77 -15.33 -6.21
N LEU A 138 -13.65 -16.25 -6.62
CA LEU A 138 -14.33 -16.20 -7.92
C LEU A 138 -15.15 -14.91 -8.05
N GLU A 139 -15.98 -14.59 -7.05
CA GLU A 139 -16.78 -13.36 -7.05
C GLU A 139 -15.90 -12.11 -7.09
N ARG A 140 -14.81 -12.09 -6.30
CA ARG A 140 -13.83 -10.98 -6.29
C ARG A 140 -13.20 -10.82 -7.67
N ASN A 141 -12.73 -11.91 -8.28
CA ASN A 141 -12.03 -11.91 -9.55
C ASN A 141 -12.95 -11.48 -10.71
N GLN A 142 -14.21 -11.91 -10.70
CA GLN A 142 -15.23 -11.44 -11.62
C GLN A 142 -15.52 -9.94 -11.48
N LYS A 143 -15.54 -9.42 -10.24
CA LYS A 143 -15.74 -8.00 -9.94
C LYS A 143 -14.49 -7.16 -10.15
N MET A 144 -13.33 -7.76 -10.47
CA MET A 144 -12.13 -6.98 -10.77
C MET A 144 -12.38 -6.12 -12.00
N GLY A 145 -12.49 -4.81 -11.78
CA GLY A 145 -12.58 -3.80 -12.83
C GLY A 145 -11.23 -3.13 -13.05
N GLN A 146 -11.08 -1.96 -12.45
CA GLN A 146 -9.85 -1.19 -12.33
C GLN A 146 -9.17 -1.51 -10.99
N LEU A 147 -7.83 -1.54 -10.93
CA LEU A 147 -7.10 -1.82 -9.68
C LEU A 147 -7.41 -0.76 -8.62
N THR A 148 -7.27 0.52 -8.97
CA THR A 148 -7.53 1.66 -8.07
C THR A 148 -8.10 2.86 -8.82
N ASN A 149 -8.80 3.74 -8.12
CA ASN A 149 -9.15 5.06 -8.63
C ASN A 149 -7.88 5.96 -8.63
N ILE A 150 -7.52 6.50 -9.80
CA ILE A 150 -6.30 7.30 -9.96
C ILE A 150 -6.34 8.57 -9.10
N ASN A 151 -7.50 9.19 -8.92
CA ASN A 151 -7.64 10.41 -8.11
C ASN A 151 -7.47 10.11 -6.63
N ASP A 152 -8.01 8.98 -6.15
CA ASP A 152 -7.80 8.55 -4.76
C ASP A 152 -6.33 8.23 -4.53
N LEU A 153 -5.68 7.54 -5.47
CA LEU A 153 -4.25 7.26 -5.38
C LEU A 153 -3.41 8.55 -5.35
N ARG A 154 -3.65 9.49 -6.27
CA ARG A 154 -2.98 10.80 -6.27
C ARG A 154 -3.15 11.52 -4.93
N PHE A 155 -4.38 11.55 -4.42
CA PHE A 155 -4.67 12.16 -3.14
C PHE A 155 -3.94 11.49 -1.97
N ILE A 156 -3.79 10.16 -1.99
CA ILE A 156 -2.97 9.45 -0.98
C ILE A 156 -1.53 9.95 -1.01
N LEU A 157 -0.89 9.91 -2.18
CA LEU A 157 0.54 10.27 -2.31
C LEU A 157 0.78 11.75 -1.97
N GLU A 158 -0.12 12.64 -2.39
CA GLU A 158 -0.06 14.08 -2.10
C GLU A 158 -0.17 14.42 -0.60
N ASN A 159 -0.78 13.55 0.21
CA ASN A 159 -0.95 13.79 1.65
C ASN A 159 0.07 13.02 2.52
N ILE A 160 0.94 12.18 1.94
CA ILE A 160 2.04 11.55 2.69
C ILE A 160 2.95 12.60 3.37
N PRO A 161 3.39 13.67 2.69
CA PRO A 161 4.21 14.71 3.34
C PRO A 161 3.56 15.31 4.58
N LYS A 162 2.25 15.58 4.52
CA LYS A 162 1.50 16.13 5.67
C LYS A 162 1.51 15.17 6.85
N LEU A 163 1.21 13.89 6.60
CA LEU A 163 1.21 12.84 7.62
C LEU A 163 2.61 12.60 8.21
N ARG A 164 3.66 12.74 7.38
CA ARG A 164 5.06 12.62 7.80
C ARG A 164 5.51 13.79 8.67
N HIS A 165 4.96 14.98 8.46
CA HIS A 165 5.31 16.20 9.18
C HIS A 165 4.42 16.53 10.39
N LEU A 166 3.47 15.65 10.75
CA LEU A 166 2.67 15.83 11.95
C LEU A 166 3.53 15.96 13.21
N GLU A 167 3.23 16.96 14.04
CA GLU A 167 3.81 17.09 15.36
C GLU A 167 3.27 15.98 16.28
N GLY A 168 4.17 15.36 17.05
CA GLY A 168 3.81 14.24 17.92
C GLY A 168 3.63 12.94 17.14
N TYR A 169 2.55 12.78 16.37
CA TYR A 169 2.14 11.51 15.74
C TYR A 169 2.49 11.40 14.25
N TYR A 170 3.78 11.40 13.91
CA TYR A 170 4.21 11.33 12.51
C TYR A 170 4.16 9.92 11.90
N LEU A 171 3.92 9.87 10.59
CA LEU A 171 3.91 8.65 9.78
C LEU A 171 5.31 8.02 9.70
N ARG A 172 5.39 6.72 10.00
CA ARG A 172 6.63 5.93 9.92
C ARG A 172 6.68 5.00 8.71
N THR A 173 5.55 4.40 8.39
CA THR A 173 5.45 3.42 7.32
C THR A 173 4.09 3.54 6.67
N ILE A 174 4.06 3.46 5.34
CA ILE A 174 2.83 3.38 4.58
C ILE A 174 2.92 2.24 3.57
N THR A 175 1.92 1.35 3.59
CA THR A 175 1.72 0.33 2.57
C THR A 175 0.59 0.78 1.66
N ILE A 176 0.85 0.83 0.36
CA ILE A 176 -0.14 1.14 -0.67
C ILE A 176 -0.27 -0.09 -1.56
N ASN A 177 -1.48 -0.62 -1.71
CA ASN A 177 -1.75 -1.78 -2.55
C ASN A 177 -2.82 -1.43 -3.59
N LEU A 178 -2.47 -1.57 -4.87
CA LEU A 178 -3.38 -1.31 -5.98
C LEU A 178 -4.39 -2.44 -6.15
N PHE A 179 -4.02 -3.70 -5.88
CA PHE A 179 -4.86 -4.85 -6.20
C PHE A 179 -6.20 -4.82 -5.47
N ASN A 180 -6.18 -4.52 -4.17
CA ASN A 180 -7.36 -4.45 -3.31
C ASN A 180 -7.71 -3.02 -2.89
N SER A 181 -7.08 -2.01 -3.50
CA SER A 181 -7.25 -0.60 -3.15
C SER A 181 -7.19 -0.35 -1.63
N THR A 182 -6.16 -0.88 -0.96
CA THR A 182 -5.95 -0.64 0.47
C THR A 182 -4.72 0.22 0.74
N VAL A 183 -4.80 0.98 1.82
CA VAL A 183 -3.70 1.73 2.39
C VAL A 183 -3.61 1.38 3.88
N SER A 184 -2.39 1.11 4.34
CA SER A 184 -2.10 0.87 5.76
C SER A 184 -0.99 1.81 6.21
N MET A 185 -1.23 2.55 7.29
CA MET A 185 -0.35 3.57 7.82
C MET A 185 0.01 3.25 9.26
N SER A 186 1.31 3.17 9.56
CA SER A 186 1.81 3.00 10.91
C SER A 186 2.52 4.27 11.36
N PHE A 187 2.19 4.73 12.57
CA PHE A 187 2.69 5.97 13.16
C PHE A 187 3.73 5.69 14.24
N ASN A 188 4.47 6.72 14.67
CA ASN A 188 5.51 6.60 15.70
C ASN A 188 5.03 6.14 17.09
N CYS A 189 3.74 6.25 17.35
CA CYS A 189 3.06 5.72 18.54
C CYS A 189 2.70 4.24 18.44
N ASP A 190 3.14 3.54 17.38
CA ASP A 190 2.80 2.15 17.04
C ASP A 190 1.32 1.93 16.68
N GLY A 191 0.52 3.00 16.61
CA GLY A 191 -0.83 2.96 16.06
C GLY A 191 -0.82 2.66 14.56
N THR A 192 -1.73 1.81 14.11
CA THR A 192 -1.90 1.50 12.67
C THR A 192 -3.32 1.80 12.22
N GLN A 193 -3.45 2.53 11.12
CA GLN A 193 -4.71 2.76 10.42
C GLN A 193 -4.72 1.93 9.14
N ILE A 194 -5.79 1.19 8.89
CA ILE A 194 -5.98 0.40 7.66
C ILE A 194 -7.32 0.79 7.05
N MET A 195 -7.31 1.20 5.79
CA MET A 195 -8.52 1.66 5.10
C MET A 195 -8.47 1.39 3.60
N SER A 196 -9.62 1.52 2.94
CA SER A 196 -9.68 1.56 1.48
C SER A 196 -9.11 2.88 0.97
N HIS A 197 -8.66 2.91 -0.30
CA HIS A 197 -8.19 4.16 -0.94
C HIS A 197 -9.28 5.23 -0.92
N LYS A 198 -10.53 4.82 -1.16
CA LYS A 198 -11.71 5.68 -1.08
C LYS A 198 -11.84 6.37 0.28
N ASN A 199 -11.70 5.61 1.37
CA ASN A 199 -11.91 6.13 2.73
C ASN A 199 -10.72 6.95 3.26
N PHE A 200 -9.59 6.98 2.54
CA PHE A 200 -8.44 7.77 2.94
C PHE A 200 -8.75 9.27 2.98
N ARG A 201 -9.59 9.77 2.07
CA ARG A 201 -10.01 11.17 2.07
C ARG A 201 -10.76 11.53 3.35
N GLU A 202 -11.73 10.71 3.73
CA GLU A 202 -12.50 10.88 4.97
C GLU A 202 -11.58 10.87 6.19
N PHE A 203 -10.54 10.01 6.19
CA PHE A 203 -9.53 10.02 7.26
C PHE A 203 -8.75 11.33 7.33
N ILE A 204 -8.26 11.85 6.20
CA ILE A 204 -7.53 13.13 6.18
C ILE A 204 -8.43 14.26 6.71
N GLU A 205 -9.66 14.38 6.20
CA GLU A 205 -10.59 15.46 6.59
C GLU A 205 -11.00 15.42 8.08
N GLN A 206 -10.98 14.24 8.70
CA GLN A 206 -11.35 14.08 10.11
C GLN A 206 -10.20 14.31 11.08
N TYR A 207 -8.96 14.01 10.68
CA TYR A 207 -7.83 13.89 11.61
C TYR A 207 -6.65 14.82 11.31
N ILE A 208 -6.64 15.51 10.17
CA ILE A 208 -5.53 16.37 9.69
C ILE A 208 -6.09 17.73 9.28
#